data_AF-A0A837I1F6-F1
#
_entry.id   AF-A0A837I1F6-F1
#
_cell.length_a   1.000
_cell.length_b   1.000
_cell.length_c   1.000
_cell.angle_alpha   90.00
_cell.angle_beta   90.00
_cell.angle_gamma   90.00
#
_symmetry.space_group_name_H-M   'P 1'
#
loop_
_entity.id
_entity.type
_entity.pdbx_description
1 polymer ?
#
loop_
_entity_poly.entity_id
_entity_poly.type
_entity_poly.pdbx_seq_one_letter_code
_entity_poly.pdbx_strand_id
1 'polypeptide(L)'
;MVIQHKELAGGGWQKLSLMEQLGNVGGEISRALNWRDKNRESYDNAIDRAFELLDLTIADPRWRFRLKEIIRARELLADAMFGGKEYKTTLEDLNRYFFNFALAARLHS
;
A
#
# COMPACT_ATOMS: atom_id res chain seq x y z
N MET A 1 5.18 13.63 -8.69
CA MET A 1 4.01 12.74 -8.70
C MET A 1 2.82 13.55 -8.22
N VAL A 2 1.69 13.52 -8.91
CA VAL A 2 0.48 14.28 -8.54
C VAL A 2 -0.31 13.42 -7.55
N ILE A 3 -0.49 13.90 -6.32
CA ILE A 3 -1.35 13.28 -5.31
C ILE A 3 -2.79 13.38 -5.84
N GLN A 4 -3.40 12.25 -6.17
CA GLN A 4 -4.75 12.21 -6.74
C GLN A 4 -5.82 12.40 -5.65
N HIS A 5 -5.51 12.11 -4.39
CA HIS A 5 -6.47 12.17 -3.27
C HIS A 5 -6.11 13.26 -2.25
N LYS A 6 -6.50 14.51 -2.58
CA LYS A 6 -6.21 15.73 -1.81
C LYS A 6 -6.60 15.69 -0.33
N GLU A 7 -7.61 14.91 0.05
CA GLU A 7 -8.06 14.83 1.46
C GLU A 7 -7.08 14.06 2.37
N LEU A 8 -6.29 13.12 1.84
CA LEU A 8 -5.26 12.44 2.64
C LEU A 8 -4.00 13.28 2.84
N ALA A 9 -3.71 14.17 1.90
CA ALA A 9 -2.63 15.14 2.02
C ALA A 9 -2.91 16.26 3.04
N GLY A 10 -4.16 16.38 3.52
CA GLY A 10 -4.57 17.31 4.58
C GLY A 10 -4.11 16.93 6.00
N GLY A 11 -3.20 15.97 6.14
CA GLY A 11 -2.61 15.55 7.43
C GLY A 11 -3.36 14.43 8.15
N GLY A 12 -4.48 13.93 7.60
CA GLY A 12 -5.22 12.80 8.17
C GLY A 12 -4.42 11.50 8.16
N TRP A 13 -3.64 11.27 7.11
CA TRP A 13 -2.83 10.05 6.97
C TRP A 13 -1.76 9.91 8.06
N GLN A 14 -1.10 11.01 8.43
CA GLN A 14 -0.07 11.05 9.47
C GLN A 14 -0.64 10.93 10.89
N LYS A 15 -1.97 10.94 11.06
CA LYS A 15 -2.60 10.63 12.37
C LYS A 15 -2.73 9.13 12.60
N LEU A 16 -2.81 8.35 11.53
CA LEU A 16 -2.88 6.89 11.59
C LEU A 16 -1.57 6.32 12.18
N SER A 17 -1.70 5.23 12.93
CA SER A 17 -0.57 4.38 13.32
C SER A 17 0.05 3.71 12.09
N LEU A 18 1.28 3.20 12.23
CA LEU A 18 1.92 2.46 11.13
C LEU A 18 1.08 1.26 10.69
N MET A 19 0.43 0.56 11.63
CA MET A 19 -0.41 -0.61 11.32
C MET A 19 -1.64 -0.22 10.50
N GLU A 20 -2.30 0.88 10.85
CA GLU A 20 -3.42 1.42 10.07
C GLU A 20 -2.96 1.88 8.68
N GLN A 21 -1.83 2.57 8.58
CA GLN A 21 -1.29 3.00 7.29
C GLN A 21 -1.02 1.80 6.36
N LEU A 22 -0.28 0.80 6.86
CA LEU A 22 0.05 -0.41 6.08
C LEU A 22 -1.18 -1.29 5.83
N GLY A 23 -2.12 -1.35 6.77
CA GLY A 23 -3.39 -2.04 6.57
C GLY A 23 -4.25 -1.41 5.46
N ASN A 24 -4.26 -0.08 5.37
CA ASN A 24 -4.94 0.64 4.28
C ASN A 24 -4.26 0.40 2.92
N VAL A 25 -2.92 0.33 2.87
CA VAL A 25 -2.19 -0.11 1.65
C VAL A 25 -2.66 -1.51 1.23
N GLY A 26 -2.76 -2.46 2.17
CA GLY A 26 -3.30 -3.79 1.90
C GLY A 26 -4.73 -3.78 1.36
N GLY A 27 -5.57 -2.88 1.85
CA GLY A 27 -6.93 -2.69 1.35
C GLY A 27 -6.99 -2.25 -0.12
N GLU A 28 -6.04 -1.44 -0.58
CA GLU A 28 -5.92 -1.07 -2.01
C GLU A 28 -5.41 -2.24 -2.85
N ILE A 29 -4.43 -3.00 -2.36
CA ILE A 29 -3.94 -4.21 -3.06
C ILE A 29 -5.06 -5.25 -3.18
N SER A 30 -5.85 -5.46 -2.13
CA SER A 30 -7.04 -6.32 -2.16
C SER A 30 -8.06 -5.86 -3.20
N ARG A 31 -8.30 -4.54 -3.30
CA ARG A 31 -9.17 -3.96 -4.33
C ARG A 31 -8.63 -4.18 -5.73
N ALA A 32 -7.32 -4.00 -5.94
CA ALA A 32 -6.69 -4.28 -7.22
C ALA A 32 -6.91 -5.74 -7.62
N LEU A 33 -6.62 -6.70 -6.74
CA LEU A 33 -6.88 -8.13 -7.00
C LEU A 33 -8.33 -8.41 -7.36
N ASN A 34 -9.30 -7.78 -6.69
CA ASN A 34 -10.71 -7.97 -6.99
C ASN A 34 -11.13 -7.46 -8.38
N TRP A 35 -10.48 -6.41 -8.89
CA TRP A 35 -10.80 -5.77 -10.18
C TRP A 35 -9.93 -6.24 -11.35
N ARG A 36 -8.81 -6.92 -11.08
CA ARG A 36 -7.78 -7.33 -12.07
C ARG A 36 -8.35 -7.87 -13.38
N ASP A 37 -9.30 -8.80 -13.29
CA ASP A 37 -9.88 -9.49 -14.45
C ASP A 37 -11.28 -8.97 -14.83
N LYS A 38 -11.74 -7.89 -14.17
CA LYS A 38 -13.12 -7.36 -14.28
C LYS A 38 -13.17 -5.96 -14.89
N ASN A 39 -12.28 -5.07 -14.43
CA ASN A 39 -12.24 -3.68 -14.86
C ASN A 39 -10.82 -3.14 -14.72
N ARG A 40 -10.20 -2.85 -15.87
CA ARG A 40 -8.80 -2.43 -15.93
C ARG A 40 -8.57 -1.07 -15.27
N GLU A 41 -9.46 -0.10 -15.49
CA GLU A 41 -9.38 1.22 -14.88
C GLU A 41 -9.45 1.15 -13.35
N SER A 42 -10.35 0.33 -12.81
CA SER A 42 -10.50 0.13 -11.37
C SER A 42 -9.29 -0.58 -10.75
N TYR A 43 -8.68 -1.52 -11.50
CA TYR A 43 -7.42 -2.14 -11.11
C TYR A 43 -6.28 -1.10 -11.06
N ASP A 44 -6.09 -0.34 -12.14
CA ASP A 44 -5.02 0.66 -12.25
C ASP A 44 -5.18 1.74 -11.16
N ASN A 45 -6.41 2.23 -10.92
CA ASN A 45 -6.70 3.21 -9.87
C ASN A 45 -6.36 2.67 -8.46
N ALA A 46 -6.68 1.41 -8.16
CA ALA A 46 -6.36 0.82 -6.85
C ALA A 46 -4.84 0.64 -6.66
N ILE A 47 -4.12 0.30 -7.74
CA ILE A 47 -2.67 0.18 -7.71
C ILE A 47 -1.98 1.54 -7.53
N ASP A 48 -2.38 2.54 -8.30
CA ASP A 48 -1.88 3.92 -8.18
C ASP A 48 -2.08 4.44 -6.75
N ARG A 49 -3.25 4.12 -6.18
CA ARG A 49 -3.60 4.47 -4.82
C ARG A 49 -2.73 3.74 -3.79
N ALA A 50 -2.42 2.46 -3.99
CA ALA A 50 -1.50 1.73 -3.11
C ALA A 50 -0.09 2.36 -3.10
N PHE A 51 0.43 2.80 -4.25
CA PHE A 51 1.69 3.55 -4.31
C PHE A 51 1.62 4.89 -3.60
N GLU A 52 0.55 5.66 -3.82
CA GLU A 52 0.37 6.96 -3.17
C GLU A 52 0.36 6.80 -1.65
N LEU A 53 -0.31 5.77 -1.13
CA LEU A 53 -0.34 5.49 0.30
C LEU A 53 1.03 5.09 0.86
N LEU A 54 1.79 4.26 0.14
CA LEU A 54 3.17 3.93 0.50
C LEU A 54 4.06 5.17 0.48
N ASP A 55 3.93 6.05 -0.51
CA ASP A 55 4.70 7.28 -0.61
C ASP A 55 4.36 8.26 0.51
N LEU A 56 3.09 8.37 0.90
CA LEU A 56 2.68 9.14 2.08
C LEU A 56 3.24 8.55 3.38
N THR A 57 3.32 7.22 3.50
CA THR A 57 3.94 6.55 4.65
C THR A 57 5.46 6.71 4.67
N ILE A 58 6.14 6.67 3.52
CA ILE A 58 7.59 6.93 3.40
C ILE A 58 7.91 8.38 3.79
N ALA A 59 7.05 9.33 3.40
CA ALA A 59 7.22 10.75 3.73
C ALA A 59 6.95 11.08 5.20
N ASP A 60 6.41 10.15 5.99
CA ASP A 60 6.11 10.36 7.39
C ASP A 60 7.39 10.32 8.26
N PRO A 61 7.80 11.44 8.89
CA PRO A 61 9.06 11.51 9.62
C PRO A 61 9.11 10.59 10.85
N ARG A 62 7.95 10.14 11.35
CA ARG A 62 7.86 9.16 12.46
C ARG A 62 8.52 7.82 12.08
N TRP A 63 8.57 7.49 10.79
CA TRP A 63 9.05 6.20 10.29
C TRP A 63 10.46 6.23 9.69
N ARG A 64 11.23 7.32 9.89
CA ARG A 64 12.58 7.48 9.31
C ARG A 64 13.55 6.32 9.58
N PHE A 65 13.37 5.59 10.69
CA PHE A 65 14.19 4.43 11.05
C PHE A 65 13.63 3.08 10.58
N ARG A 66 12.47 3.07 9.92
CA ARG A 66 11.80 1.89 9.38
C ARG A 66 11.67 1.93 7.85
N LEU A 67 12.27 2.93 7.20
CA LEU A 67 12.14 3.16 5.75
C LEU A 67 12.59 1.98 4.90
N LYS A 68 13.59 1.21 5.33
CA LYS A 68 14.12 0.08 4.55
C LYS A 68 13.01 -0.89 4.15
N GLU A 69 12.19 -1.32 5.12
CA GLU A 69 11.11 -2.28 4.88
C GLU A 69 9.94 -1.64 4.11
N ILE A 70 9.63 -0.38 4.39
CA ILE A 70 8.52 0.33 3.71
C ILE A 70 8.86 0.55 2.22
N ILE A 71 10.08 0.98 1.93
CA ILE A 71 10.58 1.14 0.56
C ILE A 71 10.66 -0.21 -0.13
N ARG A 72 11.11 -1.27 0.57
CA ARG A 72 11.10 -2.62 0.01
C ARG A 72 9.69 -3.07 -0.37
N ALA A 73 8.68 -2.81 0.46
CA ALA A 73 7.29 -3.10 0.12
C ALA A 73 6.84 -2.38 -1.17
N ARG A 74 7.28 -1.13 -1.36
CA ARG A 74 7.03 -0.36 -2.59
C ARG A 74 7.74 -0.94 -3.82
N GLU A 75 8.99 -1.37 -3.68
CA GLU A 75 9.75 -2.06 -4.74
C GLU A 75 9.06 -3.37 -5.15
N LEU A 76 8.63 -4.17 -4.16
CA LEU A 76 7.91 -5.42 -4.38
C LEU A 76 6.58 -5.20 -5.10
N LEU A 77 5.83 -4.14 -4.76
CA LEU A 77 4.60 -3.78 -5.45
C LEU A 77 4.87 -3.46 -6.93
N ALA A 78 5.92 -2.68 -7.20
CA ALA A 78 6.31 -2.32 -8.57
C ALA A 78 6.69 -3.56 -9.39
N ASP A 79 7.51 -4.47 -8.85
CA ASP A 79 7.86 -5.70 -9.55
C ASP A 79 6.63 -6.62 -9.75
N ALA A 80 5.80 -6.77 -8.71
CA ALA A 80 4.60 -7.62 -8.76
C ALA A 80 3.62 -7.21 -9.88
N MET A 81 3.44 -5.91 -10.14
CA MET A 81 2.60 -5.44 -11.24
C MET A 81 3.08 -5.89 -12.62
N PHE A 82 4.39 -6.07 -12.80
CA PHE A 82 5.00 -6.51 -14.06
C PHE A 82 5.29 -8.02 -14.08
N GLY A 83 4.66 -8.77 -13.17
CA GLY A 83 4.74 -10.22 -13.09
C GLY A 83 5.79 -10.75 -12.12
N GLY A 84 6.38 -9.91 -11.28
CA GLY A 84 7.21 -10.33 -10.14
C GLY A 84 8.51 -11.04 -10.56
N LYS A 85 9.21 -10.54 -11.59
CA LYS A 85 10.37 -11.27 -12.15
C LYS A 85 11.61 -11.15 -11.25
N GLU A 86 11.82 -9.98 -10.65
CA GLU A 86 13.01 -9.68 -9.86
C GLU A 86 12.95 -10.35 -8.49
N TYR A 87 11.83 -10.17 -7.79
CA TYR A 87 11.66 -10.61 -6.40
C TYR A 87 10.73 -11.82 -6.25
N LYS A 88 10.13 -12.30 -7.34
CA LYS A 88 9.20 -13.46 -7.33
C LYS A 88 8.04 -13.29 -6.36
N THR A 89 7.66 -12.04 -6.13
CA THR A 89 6.55 -11.64 -5.26
C THR A 89 5.35 -11.27 -6.12
N THR A 90 4.19 -11.80 -5.75
CA THR A 90 2.91 -11.54 -6.42
C THR A 90 2.07 -10.53 -5.63
N LEU A 91 1.02 -9.99 -6.26
CA LEU A 91 0.05 -9.14 -5.56
C LEU A 91 -0.67 -9.93 -4.45
N GLU A 92 -0.89 -11.23 -4.64
CA GLU A 92 -1.47 -12.12 -3.64
C GLU A 92 -0.56 -12.28 -2.41
N ASP A 93 0.76 -12.35 -2.60
CA ASP A 93 1.73 -12.39 -1.49
C ASP A 93 1.70 -11.09 -0.69
N LEU A 94 1.70 -9.95 -1.38
CA LEU A 94 1.60 -8.64 -0.74
C LEU A 94 0.26 -8.47 -0.02
N ASN A 95 -0.84 -8.92 -0.62
CA ASN A 95 -2.16 -8.88 0.02
C ASN A 95 -2.15 -9.65 1.35
N ARG A 96 -1.56 -10.86 1.38
CA ARG A 96 -1.42 -11.63 2.63
C ARG A 96 -0.50 -10.94 3.65
N TYR A 97 0.61 -10.37 3.19
CA TYR A 97 1.54 -9.63 4.05
C TYR A 97 0.84 -8.44 4.73
N PHE A 98 0.19 -7.57 3.94
CA PHE A 98 -0.44 -6.37 4.46
C PHE A 98 -1.73 -6.65 5.26
N PHE A 99 -2.42 -7.75 4.99
CA PHE A 99 -3.61 -8.16 5.76
C PHE A 99 -3.33 -8.29 7.26
N ASN A 100 -2.14 -8.76 7.64
CA ASN A 100 -1.75 -8.87 9.05
C ASN A 100 -1.71 -7.50 9.75
N PHE A 101 -1.34 -6.43 9.04
CA PHE A 101 -1.38 -5.08 9.60
C PHE A 101 -2.80 -4.55 9.76
N ALA A 102 -3.69 -4.85 8.82
CA ALA A 102 -5.11 -4.52 8.96
C ALA A 102 -5.75 -5.24 10.16
N LEU A 103 -5.39 -6.50 10.39
CA LEU A 103 -5.82 -7.25 11.57
C LEU A 103 -5.24 -6.65 12.86
N ALA A 104 -3.93 -6.39 12.90
CA ALA A 104 -3.27 -5.78 14.05
C ALA A 104 -3.85 -4.40 14.39
N ALA A 105 -4.16 -3.58 13.37
CA ALA A 105 -4.79 -2.28 13.56
C ALA A 105 -6.13 -2.39 14.29
N ARG A 106 -6.95 -3.41 13.98
CA ARG A 106 -8.24 -3.66 14.67
C ARG A 106 -8.12 -4.22 16.08
N LEU A 107 -7.03 -4.93 16.38
CA LEU A 107 -6.81 -5.50 17.71
C LEU A 107 -6.28 -4.45 18.70
N HIS A 108 -5.77 -3.33 18.19
CA HIS A 108 -5.14 -2.27 18.98
C HIS A 108 -5.85 -0.91 18.84
N SER A 109 -7.06 -0.88 18.25
CA SER A 109 -7.91 0.31 18.08
C SER A 109 -8.86 0.53 19.25
#